data_AF-A0A2M7PRL1-F1
#
_entry.id   AF-A0A2M7PRL1-F1
#
_cell.length_a   1.000
_cell.length_b   1.000
_cell.length_c   1.000
_cell.angle_alpha   90.00
_cell.angle_beta   90.00
_cell.angle_gamma   90.00
#
_symmetry.space_group_name_H-M   'P 1'
#
loop_
_entity.id
_entity.type
_entity.pdbx_description
1 polymer ?
#
loop_
_entity_poly.entity_id
_entity_poly.type
_entity_poly.pdbx_seq_one_letter_code
_entity_poly.pdbx_strand_id
1 'polypeptide(L)'
;MKQISSRVIFLVVLLICSGIGKAQEIGFEFYLETDYDEQPVDFTRSADGNFVGLVHKAPPTGGAYIYSSYLYSIGLDGDTMSIKFSKEDTIFRFNDIDRLSTNPTGFLLSGRGYKTGESPNHPFTIFRRINDDFETLWEKTYLFNNYFFGSAKSHALELISGDLMFACSPLDANDMFILRLSGQGDSLDYIAYSGDDAGDVYGLTYSPDSTSVWLHTQWAHYASGDTTCTVISLNEALEQTDYYYYPIHFTTPYSSLCYPGNRLLSGGTYFSYNPNTNVQSDMISAYLLDTLVNETHEVLLTDPDTLSRTGEIQGIDYYYPGCIYLGGTHNTQWQTGNQPSWIYITKLNDTLGVEYEKYLGGDYYYWLFTVTAATDGGVLLTGFRQDISPAIFERDGFFIKLDSTGCLTQNQENTTITISDAIVYPNPGNEFVKIRTALKDCIFYLYDESGNQILKKPLEASITTVNTNMLISGSYFYSILNNTTKITSGSWIKN
;
A
#
# COMPACT_ATOMS: atom_id res chain seq x y z
N MET A 1 -58.79 46.29 24.78
CA MET A 1 -59.23 45.83 23.44
C MET A 1 -58.00 45.93 22.53
N LYS A 2 -57.34 44.82 22.15
CA LYS A 2 -57.40 44.15 20.82
C LYS A 2 -57.24 45.18 19.67
N GLN A 3 -56.33 45.10 18.69
CA GLN A 3 -55.68 44.01 17.94
C GLN A 3 -54.49 44.65 17.13
N ILE A 4 -53.28 44.05 17.01
CA ILE A 4 -52.71 43.25 15.86
C ILE A 4 -52.73 44.03 14.51
N SER A 5 -51.75 44.14 13.61
CA SER A 5 -50.37 43.67 13.32
C SER A 5 -49.78 44.70 12.30
N SER A 6 -48.49 44.82 11.96
CA SER A 6 -47.62 43.84 11.30
C SER A 6 -46.18 44.37 11.32
N ARG A 7 -45.24 43.53 11.75
CA ARG A 7 -43.80 43.74 11.75
C ARG A 7 -43.22 43.31 10.39
N VAL A 8 -42.37 44.13 9.79
CA VAL A 8 -41.27 43.66 8.92
C VAL A 8 -40.02 44.36 9.45
N ILE A 9 -39.25 43.64 10.25
CA ILE A 9 -37.92 44.06 10.70
C ILE A 9 -36.92 43.23 9.91
N PHE A 10 -36.08 43.92 9.15
CA PHE A 10 -34.89 43.37 8.49
C PHE A 10 -33.94 42.87 9.58
N LEU A 11 -33.83 41.55 9.73
CA LEU A 11 -32.81 40.90 10.55
C LEU A 11 -31.77 40.33 9.58
N VAL A 12 -30.70 41.08 9.34
CA VAL A 12 -29.48 40.55 8.70
C VAL A 12 -28.79 39.68 9.74
N VAL A 13 -29.13 38.39 9.76
CA VAL A 13 -28.35 37.36 10.45
C VAL A 13 -27.25 36.95 9.49
N LEU A 14 -26.00 37.17 9.89
CA LEU A 14 -24.84 36.51 9.32
C LEU A 14 -25.03 34.99 9.44
N LEU A 15 -25.50 34.38 8.36
CA LEU A 15 -25.34 32.96 8.06
C LEU A 15 -24.26 32.86 6.99
N ILE A 16 -23.01 33.08 7.40
CA ILE A 16 -21.89 32.36 6.76
C ILE A 16 -21.97 30.95 7.36
N CYS A 17 -22.98 30.19 6.92
CA CYS A 17 -22.91 28.75 7.01
C CYS A 17 -21.72 28.35 6.15
N SER A 18 -20.76 27.70 6.79
CA SER A 18 -19.82 26.76 6.20
C SER A 18 -20.56 25.80 5.27
N GLY A 19 -20.78 26.25 4.04
CA GLY A 19 -21.26 25.49 2.91
C GLY A 19 -20.09 24.95 2.10
N ILE A 20 -19.10 24.37 2.78
CA ILE A 20 -18.41 23.23 2.18
C ILE A 20 -19.29 22.09 2.62
N GLY A 21 -20.19 21.63 1.74
CA GLY A 21 -20.80 20.33 1.96
C GLY A 21 -19.64 19.37 2.16
N LYS A 22 -19.47 18.83 3.37
CA LYS A 22 -18.62 17.66 3.51
C LYS A 22 -19.25 16.65 2.57
N ALA A 23 -18.57 16.35 1.47
CA ALA A 23 -18.90 15.18 0.68
C ALA A 23 -19.02 14.03 1.69
N GLN A 24 -20.09 13.26 1.59
CA GLN A 24 -20.24 12.10 2.46
C GLN A 24 -19.05 11.20 2.15
N GLU A 25 -18.22 10.93 3.16
CA GLU A 25 -17.17 9.92 3.05
C GLU A 25 -17.89 8.59 2.82
N ILE A 26 -17.62 7.96 1.67
CA ILE A 26 -18.20 6.67 1.33
C ILE A 26 -17.08 5.63 1.42
N GLY A 27 -17.25 4.66 2.31
CA GLY A 27 -16.47 3.43 2.32
C GLY A 27 -17.22 2.32 1.59
N PHE A 28 -16.54 1.62 0.68
CA PHE A 28 -17.10 0.60 -0.21
C PHE A 28 -16.15 -0.57 -0.39
N GLU A 29 -16.68 -1.69 -0.87
CA GLU A 29 -15.85 -2.77 -1.38
C GLU A 29 -16.44 -3.38 -2.65
N PHE A 30 -15.58 -3.88 -3.51
CA PHE A 30 -15.96 -4.78 -4.59
C PHE A 30 -14.79 -5.68 -4.99
N TYR A 31 -15.13 -6.81 -5.60
CA TYR A 31 -14.21 -7.83 -6.05
C TYR A 31 -14.39 -8.07 -7.55
N LEU A 32 -13.31 -8.38 -8.24
CA LEU A 32 -13.33 -8.93 -9.58
C LEU A 32 -13.43 -10.45 -9.41
N GLU A 33 -14.65 -10.97 -9.46
CA GLU A 33 -14.96 -12.40 -9.28
C GLU A 33 -15.28 -13.01 -10.65
N THR A 34 -14.31 -12.95 -11.57
CA THR A 34 -14.44 -13.58 -12.89
C THR A 34 -13.60 -14.84 -12.95
N ASP A 35 -13.78 -15.68 -13.97
CA ASP A 35 -12.91 -16.85 -14.13
C ASP A 35 -11.44 -16.49 -14.51
N TYR A 36 -11.10 -15.20 -14.63
CA TYR A 36 -9.76 -14.73 -14.97
C TYR A 36 -8.88 -14.70 -13.73
N ASP A 37 -7.57 -14.84 -13.91
CA ASP A 37 -6.62 -14.42 -12.88
C ASP A 37 -6.45 -12.90 -12.94
N GLU A 38 -6.77 -12.22 -11.84
CA GLU A 38 -6.92 -10.77 -11.75
C GLU A 38 -6.03 -10.18 -10.65
N GLN A 39 -5.27 -9.15 -11.00
CA GLN A 39 -4.30 -8.54 -10.10
C GLN A 39 -4.27 -7.01 -10.30
N PRO A 40 -4.88 -6.23 -9.39
CA PRO A 40 -4.55 -4.82 -9.20
C PRO A 40 -3.07 -4.68 -8.89
N VAL A 41 -2.39 -3.73 -9.54
CA VAL A 41 -0.93 -3.58 -9.44
C VAL A 41 -0.56 -2.25 -8.81
N ASP A 42 -0.95 -1.15 -9.44
CA ASP A 42 -0.56 0.19 -9.01
C ASP A 42 -1.73 1.16 -9.17
N PHE A 43 -1.97 1.98 -8.14
CA PHE A 43 -3.09 2.92 -8.06
C PHE A 43 -2.62 4.24 -7.45
N THR A 44 -2.96 5.32 -8.13
CA THR A 44 -2.68 6.68 -7.71
C THR A 44 -3.96 7.53 -7.75
N ARG A 45 -3.84 8.79 -7.38
CA ARG A 45 -4.95 9.76 -7.43
C ARG A 45 -4.92 10.57 -8.72
N SER A 46 -6.08 10.81 -9.31
CA SER A 46 -6.29 11.85 -10.33
C SER A 46 -6.48 13.23 -9.69
N ALA A 47 -6.44 14.28 -10.51
CA ALA A 47 -6.59 15.66 -10.04
C ALA A 47 -7.97 15.98 -9.44
N ASP A 48 -9.01 15.27 -9.87
CA ASP A 48 -10.37 15.37 -9.32
C ASP A 48 -10.57 14.54 -8.04
N GLY A 49 -9.53 13.81 -7.60
CA GLY A 49 -9.53 13.01 -6.38
C GLY A 49 -10.04 11.58 -6.53
N ASN A 50 -10.39 11.15 -7.74
CA ASN A 50 -10.67 9.75 -8.03
C ASN A 50 -9.39 8.90 -7.99
N PHE A 51 -9.57 7.59 -7.97
CA PHE A 51 -8.45 6.65 -8.02
C PHE A 51 -8.28 6.16 -9.46
N VAL A 52 -7.05 6.18 -9.95
CA VAL A 52 -6.72 5.68 -11.28
C VAL A 52 -5.58 4.69 -11.14
N GLY A 53 -5.73 3.52 -11.77
CA GLY A 53 -4.74 2.46 -11.60
C GLY A 53 -4.79 1.36 -12.65
N LEU A 54 -3.86 0.42 -12.52
CA LEU A 54 -3.67 -0.67 -13.45
C LEU A 54 -4.12 -2.00 -12.83
N VAL A 55 -4.86 -2.78 -13.61
CA VAL A 55 -5.26 -4.15 -13.28
C VAL A 55 -4.78 -5.07 -14.39
N HIS A 56 -4.04 -6.11 -14.02
CA HIS A 56 -3.65 -7.18 -14.92
C HIS A 56 -4.73 -8.26 -14.91
N LYS A 57 -5.14 -8.71 -16.08
CA LYS A 57 -6.10 -9.82 -16.21
C LYS A 57 -5.59 -10.85 -17.21
N ALA A 58 -5.69 -12.12 -16.88
CA ALA A 58 -5.38 -13.22 -17.79
C ALA A 58 -6.50 -14.27 -17.77
N PRO A 59 -6.96 -14.77 -18.93
CA PRO A 59 -7.98 -15.81 -18.96
C PRO A 59 -7.43 -17.13 -18.39
N PRO A 60 -8.30 -18.00 -17.85
CA PRO A 60 -7.88 -19.28 -17.29
C PRO A 60 -7.22 -20.14 -18.38
N THR A 61 -6.09 -20.77 -18.02
CA THR A 61 -5.28 -21.54 -18.97
C THR A 61 -4.59 -22.72 -18.29
N GLY A 62 -4.34 -23.79 -19.07
CA GLY A 62 -3.51 -24.92 -18.63
C GLY A 62 -1.99 -24.68 -18.79
N GLY A 63 -1.59 -23.49 -19.25
CA GLY A 63 -0.20 -23.09 -19.47
C GLY A 63 0.18 -21.81 -18.72
N ALA A 64 1.18 -21.07 -19.21
CA ALA A 64 1.56 -19.79 -18.62
C ALA A 64 0.51 -18.70 -18.93
N TYR A 65 0.18 -17.89 -17.92
CA TYR A 65 -0.72 -16.75 -18.07
C TYR A 65 -0.12 -15.66 -18.98
N ILE A 66 -0.96 -15.14 -19.88
CA ILE A 66 -0.65 -13.96 -20.70
C ILE A 66 -1.58 -12.84 -20.24
N TYR A 67 -1.04 -11.91 -19.49
CA TYR A 67 -1.79 -10.79 -18.93
C TYR A 67 -2.00 -9.67 -19.96
N SER A 68 -3.19 -9.07 -19.92
CA SER A 68 -3.48 -7.76 -20.51
C SER A 68 -3.60 -6.72 -19.40
N SER A 69 -3.15 -5.49 -19.66
CA SER A 69 -3.36 -4.37 -18.74
C SER A 69 -4.68 -3.66 -19.02
N TYR A 70 -5.38 -3.34 -17.94
CA TYR A 70 -6.58 -2.52 -17.92
C TYR A 70 -6.30 -1.28 -17.09
N LEU A 71 -6.60 -0.10 -17.62
CA LEU A 71 -6.69 1.12 -16.81
C LEU A 71 -8.05 1.15 -16.14
N TYR A 72 -8.08 1.31 -14.84
CA TYR A 72 -9.29 1.51 -14.04
C TYR A 72 -9.33 2.95 -13.54
N SER A 73 -10.52 3.55 -13.55
CA SER A 73 -10.82 4.75 -12.79
C SER A 73 -11.98 4.44 -11.86
N ILE A 74 -11.82 4.79 -10.59
CA ILE A 74 -12.74 4.47 -9.50
C ILE A 74 -13.08 5.78 -8.79
N GLY A 75 -14.37 6.14 -8.81
CA GLY A 75 -14.91 7.29 -8.11
C GLY A 75 -14.83 7.15 -6.60
N LEU A 76 -14.87 8.28 -5.87
CA LEU A 76 -14.97 8.26 -4.40
C LEU A 76 -16.26 7.59 -3.89
N ASP A 77 -17.29 7.49 -4.73
CA ASP A 77 -18.55 6.80 -4.50
C ASP A 77 -18.52 5.30 -4.88
N GLY A 78 -17.45 4.84 -5.54
CA GLY A 78 -17.28 3.48 -6.00
C GLY A 78 -17.68 3.24 -7.46
N ASP A 79 -18.10 4.27 -8.20
CA ASP A 79 -18.38 4.12 -9.64
C ASP A 79 -17.10 3.77 -10.40
N THR A 80 -17.16 2.76 -11.26
CA THR A 80 -15.98 2.26 -11.97
C THR A 80 -16.10 2.40 -13.48
N MET A 81 -14.98 2.70 -14.11
CA MET A 81 -14.78 2.57 -15.55
C MET A 81 -13.45 1.87 -15.83
N SER A 82 -13.35 1.12 -16.92
CA SER A 82 -12.10 0.51 -17.32
C SER A 82 -11.84 0.56 -18.82
N ILE A 83 -10.56 0.64 -19.19
CA ILE A 83 -10.08 0.64 -20.57
C ILE A 83 -9.06 -0.49 -20.72
N LYS A 84 -9.34 -1.44 -21.60
CA LYS A 84 -8.39 -2.50 -21.95
C LYS A 84 -7.33 -1.95 -22.89
N PHE A 85 -6.06 -2.19 -22.58
CA PHE A 85 -4.96 -1.98 -23.52
C PHE A 85 -4.65 -3.26 -24.28
N SER A 86 -4.66 -3.17 -25.61
CA SER A 86 -4.31 -4.29 -26.50
C SER A 86 -3.80 -3.81 -27.85
N LYS A 87 -2.99 -4.64 -28.50
CA LYS A 87 -2.51 -4.48 -29.87
C LYS A 87 -2.56 -5.83 -30.57
N GLU A 88 -2.72 -5.85 -31.89
CA GLU A 88 -2.82 -7.10 -32.65
C GLU A 88 -1.50 -7.88 -32.68
N ASP A 89 -0.37 -7.17 -32.80
CA ASP A 89 0.96 -7.74 -33.03
C ASP A 89 1.89 -7.69 -31.81
N THR A 90 1.37 -7.25 -30.66
CA THR A 90 2.18 -6.95 -29.49
C THR A 90 1.51 -7.45 -28.21
N ILE A 91 2.25 -8.23 -27.43
CA ILE A 91 1.90 -8.61 -26.05
C ILE A 91 2.65 -7.68 -25.11
N PHE A 92 1.94 -6.97 -24.24
CA PHE A 92 2.55 -6.03 -23.29
C PHE A 92 1.71 -5.88 -22.02
N ARG A 93 2.37 -5.41 -20.97
CA ARG A 93 1.72 -4.98 -19.73
C ARG A 93 2.41 -3.73 -19.19
N PHE A 94 1.62 -2.81 -18.67
CA PHE A 94 2.09 -1.69 -17.84
C PHE A 94 2.13 -2.16 -16.39
N ASN A 95 3.24 -1.93 -15.69
CA ASN A 95 3.39 -2.29 -14.27
C ASN A 95 3.13 -1.08 -13.37
N ASP A 96 3.52 0.13 -13.80
CA ASP A 96 3.51 1.33 -12.97
C ASP A 96 2.69 2.45 -13.63
N ILE A 97 2.09 3.31 -12.79
CA ILE A 97 1.34 4.50 -13.20
C ILE A 97 1.75 5.72 -12.38
N ASP A 98 2.48 6.63 -13.00
CA ASP A 98 2.96 7.84 -12.36
C ASP A 98 2.10 9.05 -12.74
N ARG A 99 1.64 9.80 -11.72
CA ARG A 99 0.90 11.05 -11.92
C ARG A 99 1.84 12.13 -12.46
N LEU A 100 1.43 12.77 -13.56
CA LEU A 100 2.12 13.92 -14.15
C LEU A 100 1.34 15.21 -13.92
N SER A 101 2.08 16.26 -13.55
CA SER A 101 1.57 17.59 -13.24
C SER A 101 1.85 18.62 -14.34
N THR A 102 2.79 18.36 -15.26
CA THR A 102 3.02 19.27 -16.39
C THR A 102 1.89 19.21 -17.39
N ASN A 103 1.50 20.37 -17.94
CA ASN A 103 0.46 20.45 -18.95
C ASN A 103 0.88 19.80 -20.29
N PRO A 104 0.04 18.95 -20.90
CA PRO A 104 -1.24 18.45 -20.37
C PRO A 104 -1.02 17.47 -19.22
N THR A 105 -1.75 17.70 -18.12
CA THR A 105 -1.77 16.84 -16.94
C THR A 105 -2.31 15.45 -17.28
N GLY A 106 -1.91 14.45 -16.51
CA GLY A 106 -2.31 13.07 -16.79
C GLY A 106 -1.39 12.08 -16.13
N PHE A 107 -1.04 11.01 -16.86
CA PHE A 107 -0.29 9.89 -16.32
C PHE A 107 0.76 9.39 -17.31
N LEU A 108 1.87 8.91 -16.76
CA LEU A 108 2.83 8.08 -17.48
C LEU A 108 2.60 6.62 -17.08
N LEU A 109 2.40 5.76 -18.07
CA LEU A 109 2.35 4.31 -17.87
C LEU A 109 3.68 3.72 -18.34
N SER A 110 4.34 2.93 -17.50
CA SER A 110 5.57 2.20 -17.84
C SER A 110 5.40 0.70 -17.73
N GLY A 111 6.08 -0.04 -18.59
CA GLY A 111 6.05 -1.49 -18.53
C GLY A 111 6.89 -2.16 -19.60
N ARG A 112 6.56 -3.42 -19.91
CA ARG A 112 7.28 -4.22 -20.90
C ARG A 112 6.36 -4.87 -21.91
N GLY A 113 6.90 -5.14 -23.09
CA GLY A 113 6.23 -5.92 -24.12
C GLY A 113 7.18 -6.64 -25.06
N TYR A 114 6.62 -7.49 -25.89
CA TYR A 114 7.30 -8.21 -26.98
C TYR A 114 6.32 -8.45 -28.12
N LYS A 115 6.83 -8.71 -29.33
CA LYS A 115 5.96 -8.95 -30.49
C LYS A 115 5.32 -10.33 -30.41
N THR A 116 4.07 -10.44 -30.83
CA THR A 116 3.34 -11.70 -30.89
C THR A 116 4.07 -12.69 -31.79
N GLY A 117 4.32 -13.90 -31.28
CA GLY A 117 5.08 -14.94 -31.99
C GLY A 117 6.60 -14.86 -31.82
N GLU A 118 7.13 -13.81 -31.19
CA GLU A 118 8.52 -13.73 -30.78
C GLU A 118 8.73 -14.23 -29.34
N SER A 119 9.98 -14.50 -28.97
CA SER A 119 10.32 -14.95 -27.61
C SER A 119 10.10 -13.82 -26.59
N PRO A 120 9.48 -14.10 -25.43
CA PRO A 120 9.33 -13.12 -24.35
C PRO A 120 10.68 -12.75 -23.67
N ASN A 121 11.78 -13.41 -24.04
CA ASN A 121 13.10 -13.22 -23.46
C ASN A 121 13.86 -12.01 -24.03
N HIS A 122 13.28 -11.28 -24.97
CA HIS A 122 13.86 -10.02 -25.48
C HIS A 122 12.80 -8.91 -25.47
N PRO A 123 12.28 -8.54 -24.28
CA PRO A 123 11.24 -7.54 -24.19
C PRO A 123 11.81 -6.14 -24.49
N PHE A 124 10.96 -5.26 -25.00
CA PHE A 124 11.19 -3.82 -25.00
C PHE A 124 10.46 -3.18 -23.82
N THR A 125 10.95 -2.03 -23.36
CA THR A 125 10.20 -1.16 -22.46
C THR A 125 9.20 -0.34 -23.25
N ILE A 126 8.00 -0.19 -22.72
CA ILE A 126 6.95 0.63 -23.32
C ILE A 126 6.55 1.73 -22.35
N PHE A 127 6.48 2.95 -22.88
CA PHE A 127 5.96 4.11 -22.18
C PHE A 127 4.75 4.65 -22.92
N ARG A 128 3.70 5.00 -22.19
CA ARG A 128 2.53 5.66 -22.74
C ARG A 128 2.16 6.84 -21.85
N ARG A 129 2.14 8.04 -22.42
CA ARG A 129 1.59 9.22 -21.76
C ARG A 129 0.13 9.38 -22.14
N ILE A 130 -0.73 9.50 -21.13
CA ILE A 130 -2.16 9.78 -21.30
C ILE A 130 -2.52 11.08 -20.57
N ASN A 131 -3.55 11.80 -21.03
CA ASN A 131 -4.09 12.95 -20.31
C ASN A 131 -5.13 12.53 -19.25
N ASP A 132 -5.70 13.50 -18.54
CA ASP A 132 -6.77 13.28 -17.55
C ASP A 132 -8.05 12.67 -18.14
N ASP A 133 -8.30 12.84 -19.44
CA ASP A 133 -9.41 12.22 -20.17
C ASP A 133 -9.05 10.80 -20.69
N PHE A 134 -7.90 10.27 -20.28
CA PHE A 134 -7.31 8.99 -20.70
C PHE A 134 -7.00 8.87 -22.20
N GLU A 135 -6.95 9.99 -22.91
CA GLU A 135 -6.51 10.04 -24.31
C GLU A 135 -4.99 9.85 -24.38
N THR A 136 -4.53 9.02 -25.32
CA THR A 136 -3.10 8.82 -25.53
C THR A 136 -2.49 10.04 -26.21
N LEU A 137 -1.53 10.66 -25.53
CA LEU A 137 -0.76 11.78 -26.06
C LEU A 137 0.41 11.29 -26.90
N TRP A 138 1.15 10.32 -26.37
CA TRP A 138 2.20 9.61 -27.11
C TRP A 138 2.44 8.23 -26.50
N GLU A 139 3.01 7.36 -27.32
CA GLU A 139 3.51 6.05 -26.90
C GLU A 139 4.82 5.77 -27.60
N LYS A 140 5.81 5.27 -26.85
CA LYS A 140 7.13 4.94 -27.37
C LYS A 140 7.64 3.63 -26.78
N THR A 141 8.40 2.90 -27.59
CA THR A 141 9.07 1.66 -27.17
C THR A 141 10.58 1.84 -27.25
N TYR A 142 11.28 1.28 -26.27
CA TYR A 142 12.73 1.36 -26.15
C TYR A 142 13.26 -0.06 -26.09
N LEU A 143 14.15 -0.36 -27.03
CA LEU A 143 14.96 -1.55 -26.99
C LEU A 143 16.33 -1.16 -26.47
N PHE A 144 16.75 -1.83 -25.42
CA PHE A 144 18.05 -1.64 -24.83
C PHE A 144 18.87 -2.91 -25.05
N ASN A 145 20.12 -2.76 -25.46
CA ASN A 145 20.97 -3.91 -25.77
C ASN A 145 21.38 -4.63 -24.48
N ASN A 146 21.29 -5.96 -24.46
CA ASN A 146 21.83 -6.89 -23.44
C ASN A 146 21.18 -6.96 -22.06
N TYR A 147 20.11 -6.21 -21.79
CA TYR A 147 19.49 -6.17 -20.47
C TYR A 147 17.95 -6.16 -20.60
N PHE A 148 17.25 -6.69 -19.58
CA PHE A 148 15.79 -6.81 -19.57
C PHE A 148 15.19 -5.58 -18.88
N PHE A 149 14.40 -4.76 -19.58
CA PHE A 149 13.92 -3.48 -19.02
C PHE A 149 12.39 -3.44 -18.94
N GLY A 150 11.88 -3.36 -17.71
CA GLY A 150 10.47 -3.47 -17.36
C GLY A 150 10.24 -4.65 -16.42
N SER A 151 10.80 -4.52 -15.22
CA SER A 151 10.55 -5.41 -14.09
C SER A 151 9.48 -4.80 -13.17
N ALA A 152 9.19 -5.43 -12.03
CA ALA A 152 8.41 -4.82 -10.95
C ALA A 152 9.24 -3.84 -10.11
N LYS A 153 10.47 -3.56 -10.51
CA LYS A 153 11.45 -2.71 -9.84
C LYS A 153 11.82 -1.55 -10.76
N SER A 154 10.80 -0.83 -11.19
CA SER A 154 10.93 0.35 -12.03
C SER A 154 10.02 1.45 -11.54
N HIS A 155 10.48 2.70 -11.62
CA HIS A 155 9.70 3.86 -11.22
C HIS A 155 10.03 5.03 -12.13
N ALA A 156 9.07 5.92 -12.36
CA ALA A 156 9.33 7.20 -13.00
C ALA A 156 9.08 8.37 -12.06
N LEU A 157 9.65 9.51 -12.41
CA LEU A 157 9.44 10.78 -11.72
C LEU A 157 9.40 11.90 -12.75
N GLU A 158 8.43 12.79 -12.61
CA GLU A 158 8.40 14.03 -13.38
C GLU A 158 9.41 15.04 -12.81
N LEU A 159 10.29 15.51 -13.69
CA LEU A 159 11.28 16.53 -13.36
C LEU A 159 10.65 17.94 -13.35
N ILE A 160 11.19 18.88 -12.56
CA ILE A 160 10.72 20.27 -12.51
C ILE A 160 10.81 20.93 -13.90
N SER A 161 11.73 20.46 -14.75
CA SER A 161 11.84 20.89 -16.15
C SER A 161 10.67 20.43 -17.04
N GLY A 162 9.87 19.46 -16.59
CA GLY A 162 8.87 18.73 -17.38
C GLY A 162 9.42 17.55 -18.16
N ASP A 163 10.71 17.23 -17.98
CA ASP A 163 11.29 15.97 -18.41
C ASP A 163 10.85 14.83 -17.48
N LEU A 164 11.12 13.59 -17.88
CA LEU A 164 10.80 12.40 -17.10
C LEU A 164 12.11 11.69 -16.77
N MET A 165 12.28 11.28 -15.51
CA MET A 165 13.32 10.35 -15.11
C MET A 165 12.69 8.98 -14.90
N PHE A 166 13.31 7.94 -15.43
CA PHE A 166 12.90 6.56 -15.24
C PHE A 166 14.09 5.75 -14.74
N ALA A 167 13.90 5.02 -13.65
CA ALA A 167 14.90 4.12 -13.10
C ALA A 167 14.36 2.69 -13.10
N CYS A 168 15.22 1.71 -13.38
CA CYS A 168 14.86 0.30 -13.42
C CYS A 168 16.05 -0.56 -13.01
N SER A 169 15.81 -1.60 -12.20
CA SER A 169 16.76 -2.71 -12.05
C SER A 169 16.31 -3.91 -12.91
N PRO A 170 17.10 -4.32 -13.92
CA PRO A 170 16.86 -5.55 -14.66
C PRO A 170 16.96 -6.79 -13.75
N LEU A 171 16.17 -7.83 -14.05
CA LEU A 171 16.10 -9.05 -13.23
C LEU A 171 17.49 -9.69 -13.00
N ASP A 172 17.76 -10.06 -11.75
CA ASP A 172 18.87 -10.91 -11.29
C ASP A 172 20.30 -10.37 -11.48
N ALA A 173 20.48 -9.08 -11.74
CA ALA A 173 21.78 -8.44 -11.84
C ALA A 173 21.90 -7.28 -10.85
N ASN A 174 23.08 -7.12 -10.23
CA ASN A 174 23.48 -5.92 -9.48
C ASN A 174 23.73 -4.74 -10.44
N ASP A 175 22.83 -4.55 -11.40
CA ASP A 175 22.86 -3.52 -12.42
C ASP A 175 21.58 -2.69 -12.28
N MET A 176 21.71 -1.41 -12.58
CA MET A 176 20.63 -0.44 -12.46
C MET A 176 20.77 0.55 -13.58
N PHE A 177 19.64 0.98 -14.13
CA PHE A 177 19.64 1.86 -15.29
C PHE A 177 18.74 3.06 -15.03
N ILE A 178 19.21 4.23 -15.45
CA ILE A 178 18.49 5.50 -15.34
C ILE A 178 18.43 6.11 -16.72
N LEU A 179 17.22 6.50 -17.12
CA LEU A 179 16.91 7.15 -18.39
C LEU A 179 16.23 8.47 -18.13
N ARG A 180 16.72 9.51 -18.79
CA ARG A 180 16.02 10.78 -18.89
C ARG A 180 15.34 10.87 -20.24
N LEU A 181 14.04 11.14 -20.21
CA LEU A 181 13.21 11.38 -21.37
C LEU A 181 12.73 12.83 -21.36
N SER A 182 12.50 13.43 -22.52
CA SER A 182 11.74 14.68 -22.59
C SER A 182 10.29 14.44 -22.19
N GLY A 183 9.52 15.50 -21.92
CA GLY A 183 8.08 15.38 -21.70
C GLY A 183 7.30 14.76 -22.87
N GLN A 184 7.89 14.70 -24.07
CA GLN A 184 7.36 14.01 -25.26
C GLN A 184 7.90 12.58 -25.42
N GLY A 185 8.64 12.09 -24.43
CA GLY A 185 9.27 10.77 -24.43
C GLY A 185 10.52 10.69 -25.31
N ASP A 186 11.10 11.76 -25.86
CA ASP A 186 12.37 11.58 -26.59
C ASP A 186 13.49 11.24 -25.61
N SER A 187 14.32 10.24 -25.92
CA SER A 187 15.49 9.94 -25.10
C SER A 187 16.44 11.13 -25.11
N LEU A 188 16.78 11.62 -23.91
CA LEU A 188 17.68 12.74 -23.72
C LEU A 188 19.06 12.25 -23.28
N ASP A 189 19.10 11.41 -22.25
CA ASP A 189 20.34 10.87 -21.69
C ASP A 189 20.07 9.57 -20.94
N TYR A 190 21.11 8.76 -20.74
CA TYR A 190 21.03 7.56 -19.94
C TYR A 190 22.35 7.23 -19.24
N ILE A 191 22.25 6.54 -18.12
CA ILE A 191 23.40 5.94 -17.43
C ILE A 191 23.03 4.55 -16.91
N ALA A 192 24.01 3.66 -16.90
CA ALA A 192 23.91 2.35 -16.27
C ALA A 192 24.94 2.26 -15.15
N TYR A 193 24.50 1.82 -13.99
CA TYR A 193 25.31 1.50 -12.83
C TYR A 193 25.43 -0.02 -12.69
N SER A 194 26.54 -0.47 -12.14
CA SER A 194 26.84 -1.88 -11.91
C SER A 194 27.68 -2.06 -10.64
N GLY A 195 27.65 -3.24 -10.05
CA GLY A 195 28.48 -3.54 -8.87
C GLY A 195 27.88 -2.92 -7.62
N ASP A 196 28.68 -2.22 -6.83
CA ASP A 196 28.22 -1.63 -5.56
C ASP A 196 27.37 -0.37 -5.77
N ASP A 197 27.55 0.33 -6.89
CA ASP A 197 26.79 1.54 -7.22
C ASP A 197 25.36 1.24 -7.72
N ALA A 198 24.96 -0.03 -7.78
CA ALA A 198 23.69 -0.47 -8.33
C ALA A 198 22.96 -1.42 -7.38
N GLY A 199 21.63 -1.32 -7.42
CA GLY A 199 20.75 -2.13 -6.61
C GLY A 199 19.34 -2.14 -7.18
N ASP A 200 18.45 -2.78 -6.46
CA ASP A 200 17.05 -2.87 -6.82
C ASP A 200 16.34 -1.55 -6.63
N VAL A 201 15.60 -1.08 -7.64
CA VAL A 201 14.90 0.21 -7.59
C VAL A 201 13.51 0.04 -6.96
N TYR A 202 13.24 0.84 -5.92
CA TYR A 202 11.96 0.86 -5.18
C TYR A 202 11.27 2.23 -5.16
N GLY A 203 11.87 3.23 -5.79
CA GLY A 203 11.23 4.54 -5.93
C GLY A 203 12.14 5.63 -6.43
N LEU A 204 11.52 6.72 -6.87
CA LEU A 204 12.17 7.99 -7.18
C LEU A 204 11.41 9.10 -6.45
N THR A 205 12.13 10.00 -5.79
CA THR A 205 11.57 11.24 -5.24
C THR A 205 12.53 12.39 -5.50
N TYR A 206 12.10 13.61 -5.23
CA TYR A 206 13.08 14.65 -4.91
C TYR A 206 13.68 14.39 -3.53
N SER A 207 14.85 14.96 -3.29
CA SER A 207 15.33 15.18 -1.92
C SER A 207 14.32 16.04 -1.15
N PRO A 208 14.20 15.93 0.18
CA PRO A 208 13.20 16.68 0.94
C PRO A 208 13.35 18.20 0.84
N ASP A 209 14.56 18.71 0.53
CA ASP A 209 14.85 20.11 0.24
C ASP A 209 14.71 20.48 -1.26
N SER A 210 14.34 19.52 -2.11
CA SER A 210 14.14 19.64 -3.56
C SER A 210 15.37 20.08 -4.35
N THR A 211 16.58 19.78 -3.85
CA THR A 211 17.84 20.14 -4.51
C THR A 211 18.40 19.05 -5.42
N SER A 212 17.97 17.80 -5.26
CA SER A 212 18.42 16.66 -6.07
C SER A 212 17.30 15.65 -6.27
N VAL A 213 17.50 14.69 -7.19
CA VAL A 213 16.64 13.51 -7.30
C VAL A 213 17.23 12.42 -6.41
N TRP A 214 16.38 11.78 -5.62
CA TRP A 214 16.70 10.67 -4.74
C TRP A 214 16.15 9.38 -5.33
N LEU A 215 17.06 8.42 -5.51
CA LEU A 215 16.78 7.08 -5.99
C LEU A 215 16.80 6.11 -4.80
N HIS A 216 15.65 5.50 -4.55
CA HIS A 216 15.44 4.59 -3.43
C HIS A 216 15.76 3.17 -3.87
N THR A 217 16.74 2.54 -3.22
CA THR A 217 17.23 1.22 -3.63
C THR A 217 17.34 0.21 -2.50
N GLN A 218 17.50 -1.06 -2.88
CA GLN A 218 17.98 -2.14 -2.00
C GLN A 218 19.26 -2.74 -2.59
N TRP A 219 20.22 -3.06 -1.73
CA TRP A 219 21.52 -3.67 -2.04
C TRP A 219 22.55 -2.81 -2.79
N ALA A 220 22.24 -1.55 -3.11
CA ALA A 220 23.29 -0.60 -3.53
C ALA A 220 24.05 -0.05 -2.32
N HIS A 221 25.34 0.25 -2.51
CA HIS A 221 26.30 0.75 -1.52
C HIS A 221 26.34 -0.12 -0.27
N TYR A 222 26.78 -1.38 -0.43
CA TYR A 222 26.74 -2.40 0.61
C TYR A 222 27.29 -1.89 1.96
N ALA A 223 26.49 -2.09 3.01
CA ALA A 223 26.90 -1.87 4.39
C ALA A 223 26.93 -3.18 5.16
N SER A 224 27.93 -3.34 6.02
CA SER A 224 27.98 -4.48 6.96
C SER A 224 26.87 -4.37 8.01
N GLY A 225 26.27 -5.49 8.39
CA GLY A 225 25.16 -5.55 9.35
C GLY A 225 23.83 -5.78 8.64
N ASP A 226 22.73 -5.33 9.25
CA ASP A 226 21.37 -5.56 8.76
C ASP A 226 20.79 -4.35 8.00
N THR A 227 21.65 -3.53 7.40
CA THR A 227 21.25 -2.39 6.55
C THR A 227 21.20 -2.85 5.10
N THR A 228 20.00 -2.88 4.50
CA THR A 228 19.83 -3.35 3.11
C THR A 228 19.39 -2.27 2.15
N CYS A 229 18.86 -1.14 2.63
CA CYS A 229 18.25 -0.12 1.80
C CYS A 229 19.03 1.20 1.85
N THR A 230 19.15 1.84 0.70
CA THR A 230 19.89 3.09 0.52
C THR A 230 19.12 4.09 -0.32
N VAL A 231 19.43 5.36 -0.12
CA VAL A 231 19.00 6.47 -0.98
C VAL A 231 20.24 6.98 -1.71
N ILE A 232 20.21 7.02 -3.03
CA ILE A 232 21.27 7.59 -3.87
C ILE A 232 20.82 8.95 -4.35
N SER A 233 21.64 9.99 -4.14
CA SER A 233 21.40 11.33 -4.67
C SER A 233 22.02 11.46 -6.07
N LEU A 234 21.23 11.97 -7.02
CA LEU A 234 21.61 12.15 -8.41
C LEU A 234 21.65 13.63 -8.78
N ASN A 235 22.66 14.02 -9.56
CA ASN A 235 22.71 15.34 -10.21
C ASN A 235 21.97 15.36 -11.56
N GLU A 236 21.92 16.52 -12.22
CA GLU A 236 21.26 16.68 -13.52
C GLU A 236 21.89 15.88 -14.67
N ALA A 237 23.16 15.47 -14.52
CA ALA A 237 23.90 14.61 -15.44
C ALA A 237 23.75 13.11 -15.10
N LEU A 238 22.81 12.78 -14.21
CA LEU A 238 22.51 11.41 -13.72
C LEU A 238 23.65 10.77 -12.92
N GLU A 239 24.68 11.52 -12.52
CA GLU A 239 25.80 11.03 -11.72
C GLU A 239 25.40 10.94 -10.23
N GLN A 240 25.88 9.90 -9.54
CA GLN A 240 25.70 9.78 -8.09
C GLN A 240 26.59 10.81 -7.38
N THR A 241 25.98 11.67 -6.58
CA THR A 241 26.69 12.71 -5.83
C THR A 241 26.83 12.39 -4.35
N ASP A 242 25.93 11.58 -3.82
CA ASP A 242 25.90 11.19 -2.40
C ASP A 242 25.03 9.92 -2.23
N TYR A 243 25.14 9.28 -1.08
CA TYR A 243 24.24 8.21 -0.69
C TYR A 243 24.02 8.17 0.83
N TYR A 244 22.85 7.68 1.23
CA TYR A 244 22.42 7.61 2.61
C TYR A 244 21.82 6.24 2.91
N TYR A 245 21.91 5.80 4.16
CA TYR A 245 21.35 4.54 4.61
C TYR A 245 19.99 4.76 5.27
N TYR A 246 19.03 3.92 4.92
CA TYR A 246 17.83 3.77 5.74
C TYR A 246 18.17 3.16 7.12
N PRO A 247 17.28 3.30 8.12
CA PRO A 247 17.44 2.63 9.42
C PRO A 247 17.72 1.13 9.28
N ILE A 248 18.47 0.58 10.25
CA ILE A 248 18.77 -0.86 10.29
C ILE A 248 17.47 -1.67 10.29
N HIS A 249 17.49 -2.87 9.70
CA HIS A 249 16.32 -3.75 9.56
C HIS A 249 15.19 -3.22 8.66
N PHE A 250 15.22 -1.96 8.19
CA PHE A 250 14.30 -1.49 7.17
C PHE A 250 14.60 -2.15 5.84
N THR A 251 13.59 -2.81 5.27
CA THR A 251 13.72 -3.63 4.07
C THR A 251 12.46 -3.59 3.22
N THR A 252 12.55 -4.27 2.09
CA THR A 252 11.55 -4.26 1.03
C THR A 252 10.40 -5.23 1.33
N PRO A 253 9.21 -4.98 0.76
CA PRO A 253 8.84 -3.85 -0.08
C PRO A 253 8.77 -2.59 0.78
N TYR A 254 9.02 -1.45 0.16
CA TYR A 254 8.84 -0.16 0.79
C TYR A 254 8.53 0.90 -0.26
N SER A 255 7.93 2.00 0.17
CA SER A 255 7.69 3.17 -0.66
C SER A 255 8.01 4.43 0.13
N SER A 256 8.55 5.44 -0.55
CA SER A 256 8.99 6.71 0.05
C SER A 256 8.38 7.90 -0.65
N LEU A 257 7.97 8.90 0.14
CA LEU A 257 7.27 10.09 -0.32
C LEU A 257 7.91 11.33 0.31
N CYS A 258 8.04 12.41 -0.45
CA CYS A 258 8.34 13.72 0.13
C CYS A 258 7.25 14.09 1.14
N TYR A 259 7.65 14.59 2.31
CA TYR A 259 6.75 14.95 3.40
C TYR A 259 6.99 16.38 3.89
N PRO A 260 5.94 17.12 4.32
CA PRO A 260 6.11 18.51 4.72
C PRO A 260 7.12 18.74 5.86
N GLY A 261 7.85 19.85 5.75
CA GLY A 261 8.91 20.24 6.68
C GLY A 261 10.29 19.67 6.32
N ASN A 262 10.59 19.51 5.02
CA ASN A 262 11.82 18.92 4.50
C ASN A 262 12.11 17.54 5.10
N ARG A 263 11.09 16.68 5.12
CA ARG A 263 11.18 15.31 5.61
C ARG A 263 10.86 14.32 4.49
N LEU A 264 11.33 13.10 4.67
CA LEU A 264 10.90 11.94 3.89
C LEU A 264 9.97 11.09 4.76
N LEU A 265 8.84 10.66 4.20
CA LEU A 265 7.97 9.66 4.80
C LEU A 265 8.23 8.33 4.09
N SER A 266 8.67 7.32 4.83
CA SER A 266 9.00 6.02 4.28
C SER A 266 8.27 4.93 5.05
N GLY A 267 7.56 4.07 4.34
CA GLY A 267 6.82 2.94 4.90
C GLY A 267 7.29 1.66 4.24
N GLY A 268 7.64 0.66 5.04
CA GLY A 268 8.29 -0.55 4.56
C GLY A 268 8.27 -1.69 5.57
N THR A 269 8.89 -2.79 5.20
CA THR A 269 8.96 -3.98 6.06
C THR A 269 10.16 -3.85 6.99
N TYR A 270 9.97 -4.10 8.28
CA TYR A 270 11.05 -4.27 9.24
C TYR A 270 11.36 -5.77 9.33
N PHE A 271 12.60 -6.15 9.07
CA PHE A 271 13.07 -7.53 9.13
C PHE A 271 14.29 -7.65 10.03
N SER A 272 14.16 -8.43 11.10
CA SER A 272 15.30 -8.84 11.93
C SER A 272 15.31 -10.35 12.12
N TYR A 273 16.51 -10.93 12.09
CA TYR A 273 16.70 -12.37 12.31
C TYR A 273 17.84 -12.60 13.30
N ASN A 274 17.55 -13.29 14.40
CA ASN A 274 18.55 -13.71 15.36
C ASN A 274 18.93 -15.17 15.11
N PRO A 275 20.12 -15.45 14.54
CA PRO A 275 20.54 -16.82 14.23
C PRO A 275 20.77 -17.69 15.48
N ASN A 276 21.00 -17.08 16.65
CA ASN A 276 21.25 -17.83 17.89
C ASN A 276 19.96 -18.37 18.51
N THR A 277 18.86 -17.65 18.37
CA THR A 277 17.54 -18.05 18.90
C THR A 277 16.60 -18.56 17.82
N ASN A 278 16.98 -18.43 16.54
CA ASN A 278 16.13 -18.67 15.38
C ASN A 278 14.79 -17.91 15.46
N VAL A 279 14.85 -16.67 15.96
CA VAL A 279 13.70 -15.77 16.06
C VAL A 279 13.79 -14.79 14.90
N GLN A 280 12.71 -14.73 14.13
CA GLN A 280 12.49 -13.79 13.04
C GLN A 280 11.44 -12.78 13.48
N SER A 281 11.56 -11.53 13.05
CA SER A 281 10.56 -10.50 13.28
C SER A 281 10.32 -9.74 11.99
N ASP A 282 9.10 -9.88 11.47
CA ASP A 282 8.61 -9.19 10.28
C ASP A 282 7.46 -8.28 10.70
N MET A 283 7.71 -6.98 10.63
CA MET A 283 6.78 -5.97 11.08
C MET A 283 6.51 -4.98 9.96
N ILE A 284 5.31 -4.41 9.93
CA ILE A 284 5.03 -3.24 9.11
C ILE A 284 5.61 -2.02 9.84
N SER A 285 6.39 -1.19 9.14
CA SER A 285 7.09 -0.06 9.75
C SER A 285 6.94 1.22 8.95
N ALA A 286 7.04 2.36 9.62
CA ALA A 286 7.24 3.64 8.97
C ALA A 286 8.16 4.57 9.75
N TYR A 287 8.81 5.46 9.00
CA TYR A 287 9.78 6.42 9.49
C TYR A 287 9.51 7.81 8.90
N LEU A 288 9.72 8.82 9.72
CA LEU A 288 9.91 10.20 9.27
C LEU A 288 11.38 10.52 9.36
N LEU A 289 11.99 10.82 8.21
CA LEU A 289 13.42 11.00 8.06
C LEU A 289 13.75 12.45 7.68
N ASP A 290 14.89 12.97 8.15
CA ASP A 290 15.36 14.31 7.77
C ASP A 290 16.06 14.33 6.38
N THR A 291 16.67 15.46 6.01
CA THR A 291 17.38 15.63 4.73
C THR A 291 18.64 14.78 4.59
N LEU A 292 19.11 14.15 5.66
CA LEU A 292 20.27 13.24 5.67
C LEU A 292 19.83 11.80 5.98
N VAL A 293 18.52 11.53 5.89
CA VAL A 293 17.91 10.21 6.15
C VAL A 293 18.07 9.78 7.62
N ASN A 294 18.29 10.72 8.55
CA ASN A 294 18.25 10.39 9.98
C ASN A 294 16.80 10.26 10.44
N GLU A 295 16.55 9.26 11.27
CA GLU A 295 15.25 9.05 11.91
C GLU A 295 14.88 10.19 12.86
N THR A 296 13.66 10.70 12.70
CA THR A 296 13.04 11.64 13.64
C THR A 296 11.88 11.01 14.40
N HIS A 297 11.16 10.08 13.76
CA HIS A 297 10.06 9.30 14.33
C HIS A 297 10.02 7.92 13.67
N GLU A 298 9.61 6.92 14.44
CA GLU A 298 9.43 5.54 14.00
C GLU A 298 8.09 5.01 14.53
N VAL A 299 7.47 4.12 13.76
CA VAL A 299 6.44 3.22 14.28
C VAL A 299 6.66 1.81 13.76
N LEU A 300 6.66 0.84 14.69
CA LEU A 300 6.70 -0.60 14.38
C LEU A 300 5.34 -1.22 14.72
N LEU A 301 4.72 -1.83 13.73
CA LEU A 301 3.35 -2.33 13.76
C LEU A 301 3.31 -3.84 13.54
N THR A 302 2.10 -4.39 13.60
CA THR A 302 1.85 -5.85 13.61
C THR A 302 2.62 -6.58 14.74
N ASP A 303 2.59 -7.90 14.79
CA ASP A 303 3.32 -8.66 15.82
C ASP A 303 4.51 -9.38 15.18
N PRO A 304 5.69 -9.41 15.84
CA PRO A 304 6.87 -10.08 15.31
C PRO A 304 6.70 -11.61 15.16
N ASP A 305 5.78 -12.24 15.88
CA ASP A 305 5.56 -13.70 15.83
C ASP A 305 4.77 -14.12 14.57
N THR A 306 4.36 -13.18 13.72
CA THR A 306 3.60 -13.45 12.49
C THR A 306 4.15 -12.63 11.34
N LEU A 307 4.48 -13.32 10.23
CA LEU A 307 5.05 -12.69 9.05
C LEU A 307 4.13 -11.58 8.54
N SER A 308 4.64 -10.36 8.54
CA SER A 308 3.91 -9.17 8.08
C SER A 308 4.76 -8.41 7.09
N ARG A 309 4.17 -8.00 5.98
CA ARG A 309 4.86 -7.35 4.87
C ARG A 309 4.01 -6.17 4.42
N THR A 310 4.63 -5.03 4.15
CA THR A 310 3.92 -3.85 3.63
C THR A 310 3.34 -4.09 2.23
N GLY A 311 2.49 -3.18 1.75
CA GLY A 311 1.99 -3.21 0.38
C GLY A 311 3.13 -3.35 -0.64
N GLU A 312 2.94 -4.21 -1.65
CA GLU A 312 4.01 -4.61 -2.58
C GLU A 312 4.59 -3.43 -3.37
N ILE A 313 3.74 -2.49 -3.80
CA ILE A 313 4.11 -1.36 -4.64
C ILE A 313 4.07 -0.06 -3.84
N GLN A 314 2.98 0.19 -3.12
CA GLN A 314 2.83 1.36 -2.26
C GLN A 314 2.20 0.97 -0.93
N GLY A 315 3.03 0.80 0.10
CA GLY A 315 2.58 0.46 1.44
C GLY A 315 2.16 1.67 2.27
N ILE A 316 2.55 2.89 1.89
CA ILE A 316 2.27 4.12 2.61
C ILE A 316 1.83 5.25 1.67
N ASP A 317 0.85 6.04 2.10
CA ASP A 317 0.43 7.27 1.42
C ASP A 317 -0.16 8.27 2.42
N TYR A 318 -0.25 9.54 2.02
CA TYR A 318 -0.93 10.57 2.80
C TYR A 318 -1.69 11.54 1.89
N TYR A 319 -2.69 12.22 2.44
CA TYR A 319 -3.39 13.30 1.72
C TYR A 319 -3.02 14.70 2.26
N TYR A 320 -2.96 14.85 3.58
CA TYR A 320 -2.45 16.04 4.26
C TYR A 320 -1.67 15.61 5.52
N PRO A 321 -0.84 16.49 6.10
CA PRO A 321 -0.13 16.18 7.34
C PRO A 321 -1.09 15.72 8.45
N GLY A 322 -0.89 14.51 8.97
CA GLY A 322 -1.77 13.89 9.95
C GLY A 322 -2.86 12.96 9.38
N CYS A 323 -2.92 12.80 8.06
CA CYS A 323 -3.73 11.77 7.40
C CYS A 323 -2.79 10.83 6.63
N ILE A 324 -2.01 10.04 7.38
CA ILE A 324 -1.10 9.05 6.84
C ILE A 324 -1.74 7.67 6.97
N TYR A 325 -1.69 6.90 5.90
CA TYR A 325 -2.15 5.52 5.85
C TYR A 325 -0.96 4.60 5.58
N LEU A 326 -0.82 3.58 6.42
CA LEU A 326 0.22 2.55 6.29
C LEU A 326 -0.44 1.19 6.37
N GLY A 327 -0.18 0.33 5.39
CA GLY A 327 -0.82 -0.97 5.29
C GLY A 327 0.04 -2.04 4.65
N GLY A 328 -0.43 -3.27 4.76
CA GLY A 328 0.23 -4.45 4.24
C GLY A 328 -0.59 -5.71 4.43
N THR A 329 0.08 -6.85 4.30
CA THR A 329 -0.48 -8.17 4.55
C THR A 329 0.12 -8.75 5.83
N HIS A 330 -0.76 -9.29 6.67
CA HIS A 330 -0.42 -9.97 7.91
C HIS A 330 -0.68 -11.47 7.78
N ASN A 331 0.23 -12.31 8.29
CA ASN A 331 0.32 -13.75 8.04
C ASN A 331 0.67 -14.10 6.57
N THR A 332 1.67 -13.41 6.03
CA THR A 332 2.17 -13.64 4.67
C THR A 332 2.86 -15.00 4.54
N GLN A 333 2.59 -15.68 3.44
CA GLN A 333 3.14 -17.00 3.08
C GLN A 333 3.84 -16.96 1.70
N TRP A 334 4.24 -15.76 1.25
CA TRP A 334 4.71 -15.41 -0.11
C TRP A 334 3.58 -15.18 -1.13
N GLN A 335 3.85 -15.22 -2.43
CA GLN A 335 2.84 -14.85 -3.45
C GLN A 335 1.59 -15.76 -3.45
N THR A 336 1.66 -16.92 -2.78
CA THR A 336 0.54 -17.83 -2.55
C THR A 336 0.53 -18.26 -1.08
N GLY A 337 -0.65 -18.58 -0.55
CA GLY A 337 -0.80 -19.04 0.83
C GLY A 337 -1.74 -20.23 0.95
N ASN A 338 -1.49 -21.06 1.97
CA ASN A 338 -2.30 -22.21 2.35
C ASN A 338 -3.01 -22.03 3.72
N GLN A 339 -2.82 -20.88 4.35
CA GLN A 339 -3.56 -20.40 5.51
C GLN A 339 -4.21 -19.05 5.19
N PRO A 340 -5.28 -18.65 5.90
CA PRO A 340 -5.82 -17.32 5.78
C PRO A 340 -4.79 -16.24 6.14
N SER A 341 -4.88 -15.09 5.50
CA SER A 341 -4.13 -13.88 5.87
C SER A 341 -5.10 -12.71 6.07
N TRP A 342 -4.57 -11.57 6.50
CA TRP A 342 -5.34 -10.35 6.70
C TRP A 342 -4.69 -9.20 5.96
N ILE A 343 -5.52 -8.27 5.48
CA ILE A 343 -5.06 -6.93 5.15
C ILE A 343 -4.94 -6.16 6.47
N TYR A 344 -3.75 -5.63 6.75
CA TYR A 344 -3.51 -4.72 7.85
C TYR A 344 -3.53 -3.29 7.34
N ILE A 345 -4.24 -2.40 8.03
CA ILE A 345 -4.23 -0.96 7.73
C ILE A 345 -4.26 -0.17 9.04
N THR A 346 -3.45 0.87 9.10
CA THR A 346 -3.46 1.85 10.18
C THR A 346 -3.58 3.26 9.63
N LYS A 347 -4.19 4.14 10.43
CA LYS A 347 -4.10 5.59 10.25
C LYS A 347 -3.15 6.16 11.29
N LEU A 348 -2.24 6.99 10.83
CA LEU A 348 -1.20 7.63 11.63
C LEU A 348 -1.33 9.16 11.55
N ASN A 349 -1.00 9.82 12.65
CA ASN A 349 -0.86 11.27 12.71
C ASN A 349 0.51 11.75 12.18
N ASP A 350 0.77 13.05 12.26
CA ASP A 350 1.96 13.73 11.71
C ASP A 350 3.28 13.44 12.45
N THR A 351 3.21 12.68 13.54
CA THR A 351 4.36 12.15 14.29
C THR A 351 4.38 10.62 14.31
N LEU A 352 3.69 9.96 13.37
CA LEU A 352 3.51 8.51 13.28
C LEU A 352 2.79 7.86 14.47
N GLY A 353 2.06 8.64 15.26
CA GLY A 353 1.21 8.12 16.33
C GLY A 353 -0.04 7.43 15.76
N VAL A 354 -0.31 6.20 16.23
CA VAL A 354 -1.44 5.38 15.78
C VAL A 354 -2.78 5.97 16.24
N GLU A 355 -3.65 6.28 15.28
CA GLU A 355 -5.04 6.70 15.53
C GLU A 355 -5.99 5.50 15.60
N TYR A 356 -5.86 4.58 14.64
CA TYR A 356 -6.50 3.27 14.65
C TYR A 356 -5.68 2.23 13.89
N GLU A 357 -5.96 0.96 14.14
CA GLU A 357 -5.50 -0.14 13.31
C GLU A 357 -6.67 -1.10 13.05
N LYS A 358 -6.71 -1.69 11.87
CA LYS A 358 -7.75 -2.63 11.43
C LYS A 358 -7.10 -3.84 10.77
N TYR A 359 -7.75 -4.98 10.95
CA TYR A 359 -7.45 -6.24 10.28
C TYR A 359 -8.67 -6.64 9.46
N LEU A 360 -8.51 -6.71 8.14
CA LEU A 360 -9.59 -7.04 7.22
C LEU A 360 -9.37 -8.44 6.62
N GLY A 361 -10.42 -9.24 6.53
CA GLY A 361 -10.38 -10.60 5.98
C GLY A 361 -10.21 -11.69 7.04
N GLY A 362 -9.35 -12.67 6.76
CA GLY A 362 -9.16 -13.87 7.60
C GLY A 362 -9.89 -15.12 7.12
N ASP A 363 -10.49 -15.06 5.93
CA ASP A 363 -11.23 -16.12 5.26
C ASP A 363 -10.51 -16.64 3.99
N TYR A 364 -9.72 -15.79 3.34
CA TYR A 364 -8.89 -16.10 2.17
C TYR A 364 -7.42 -15.81 2.43
N TYR A 365 -6.57 -16.16 1.46
CA TYR A 365 -5.24 -15.60 1.40
C TYR A 365 -5.26 -14.27 0.62
N TYR A 366 -5.10 -13.17 1.33
CA TYR A 366 -5.00 -11.81 0.79
C TYR A 366 -3.55 -11.41 0.55
N TRP A 367 -3.35 -10.53 -0.45
CA TRP A 367 -2.09 -9.87 -0.74
C TRP A 367 -2.34 -8.42 -1.16
N LEU A 368 -1.81 -7.47 -0.38
CA LEU A 368 -2.00 -6.04 -0.61
C LEU A 368 -0.93 -5.48 -1.55
N PHE A 369 -1.35 -4.71 -2.56
CA PHE A 369 -0.46 -4.03 -3.49
C PHE A 369 -0.29 -2.55 -3.14
N THR A 370 -1.40 -1.82 -3.03
CA THR A 370 -1.36 -0.38 -2.84
C THR A 370 -2.29 0.11 -1.75
N VAL A 371 -1.81 1.15 -1.05
CA VAL A 371 -2.50 1.99 -0.11
C VAL A 371 -2.53 3.39 -0.71
N THR A 372 -3.71 3.87 -1.11
CA THR A 372 -3.88 5.18 -1.74
C THR A 372 -4.78 6.04 -0.87
N ALA A 373 -4.23 7.06 -0.22
CA ALA A 373 -4.97 7.95 0.67
C ALA A 373 -5.98 8.77 -0.13
N ALA A 374 -7.24 8.85 0.30
CA ALA A 374 -8.30 9.53 -0.43
C ALA A 374 -8.35 11.03 -0.09
N THR A 375 -8.89 11.84 -1.01
CA THR A 375 -9.06 13.29 -0.82
C THR A 375 -10.15 13.64 0.20
N ASP A 376 -11.06 12.71 0.47
CA ASP A 376 -12.08 12.82 1.52
C ASP A 376 -11.55 12.40 2.91
N GLY A 377 -10.27 12.02 3.01
CA GLY A 377 -9.63 11.62 4.26
C GLY A 377 -9.78 10.14 4.60
N GLY A 378 -10.39 9.33 3.73
CA GLY A 378 -10.36 7.87 3.76
C GLY A 378 -9.15 7.27 3.03
N VAL A 379 -9.23 5.99 2.64
CA VAL A 379 -8.15 5.27 1.95
C VAL A 379 -8.72 4.19 1.02
N LEU A 380 -8.15 4.04 -0.18
CA LEU A 380 -8.36 2.88 -1.05
C LEU A 380 -7.24 1.86 -0.84
N LEU A 381 -7.63 0.60 -0.66
CA LEU A 381 -6.77 -0.57 -0.57
C LEU A 381 -7.03 -1.43 -1.81
N THR A 382 -5.97 -1.77 -2.54
CA THR A 382 -6.09 -2.68 -3.70
C THR A 382 -5.08 -3.81 -3.63
N GLY A 383 -5.48 -4.97 -4.14
CA GLY A 383 -4.68 -6.17 -4.14
C GLY A 383 -5.48 -7.35 -4.65
N PHE A 384 -5.07 -8.56 -4.29
CA PHE A 384 -5.82 -9.76 -4.65
C PHE A 384 -6.09 -10.65 -3.44
N ARG A 385 -7.14 -11.46 -3.53
CA ARG A 385 -7.35 -12.62 -2.66
C ARG A 385 -7.31 -13.90 -3.50
N GLN A 386 -7.00 -15.01 -2.86
CA GLN A 386 -7.08 -16.32 -3.47
C GLN A 386 -7.65 -17.32 -2.47
N ASP A 387 -8.29 -18.36 -3.01
CA ASP A 387 -8.72 -19.52 -2.25
C ASP A 387 -7.54 -20.19 -1.53
N ILE A 388 -7.86 -20.78 -0.37
CA ILE A 388 -6.91 -21.59 0.39
C ILE A 388 -6.86 -22.98 -0.22
N SER A 389 -5.72 -23.34 -0.82
CA SER A 389 -5.52 -24.63 -1.52
C SER A 389 -6.39 -24.81 -2.78
N PRO A 390 -6.30 -23.92 -3.78
CA PRO A 390 -7.14 -24.03 -4.95
C PRO A 390 -6.64 -25.16 -5.88
N ALA A 391 -7.55 -25.74 -6.67
CA ALA A 391 -7.18 -26.72 -7.68
C ALA A 391 -6.45 -26.07 -8.88
N ILE A 392 -6.65 -24.77 -9.09
CA ILE A 392 -6.08 -23.96 -10.18
C ILE A 392 -5.61 -22.64 -9.55
N PHE A 393 -4.46 -22.12 -9.97
CA PHE A 393 -4.00 -20.80 -9.53
C PHE A 393 -4.86 -19.73 -10.18
N GLU A 394 -5.69 -19.06 -9.39
CA GLU A 394 -6.64 -18.03 -9.78
C GLU A 394 -6.75 -17.04 -8.60
N ARG A 395 -6.86 -15.76 -8.93
CA ARG A 395 -6.81 -14.65 -7.99
C ARG A 395 -7.92 -13.67 -8.31
N ASP A 396 -8.72 -13.36 -7.30
CA ASP A 396 -9.74 -12.32 -7.36
C ASP A 396 -9.11 -10.97 -6.98
N GLY A 397 -9.16 -9.99 -7.87
CA GLY A 397 -8.76 -8.62 -7.54
C GLY A 397 -9.76 -7.97 -6.57
N PHE A 398 -9.30 -7.36 -5.47
CA PHE A 398 -10.16 -6.63 -4.53
C PHE A 398 -9.90 -5.12 -4.55
N PHE A 399 -10.94 -4.37 -4.22
CA PHE A 399 -10.93 -2.92 -4.05
C PHE A 399 -11.73 -2.59 -2.80
N ILE A 400 -11.07 -2.04 -1.79
CA ILE A 400 -11.71 -1.71 -0.51
C ILE A 400 -11.37 -0.26 -0.18
N LYS A 401 -12.37 0.62 -0.21
CA LYS A 401 -12.25 1.99 0.27
C LYS A 401 -12.81 2.08 1.67
N LEU A 402 -12.00 2.53 2.63
CA LEU A 402 -12.45 2.86 3.98
C LEU A 402 -12.66 4.37 4.10
N ASP A 403 -13.61 4.77 4.95
CA ASP A 403 -13.75 6.16 5.37
C ASP A 403 -12.63 6.59 6.34
N SER A 404 -12.64 7.85 6.78
CA SER A 404 -11.62 8.39 7.68
C SER A 404 -11.58 7.75 9.08
N THR A 405 -12.59 6.94 9.43
CA THR A 405 -12.72 6.18 10.68
C THR A 405 -12.33 4.70 10.53
N GLY A 406 -11.97 4.28 9.31
CA GLY A 406 -11.62 2.90 9.02
C GLY A 406 -12.83 1.97 8.88
N CYS A 407 -14.00 2.52 8.52
CA CYS A 407 -15.24 1.75 8.35
C CYS A 407 -15.68 1.71 6.88
N LEU A 408 -16.45 0.67 6.55
CA LEU A 408 -17.27 0.61 5.34
C LEU A 408 -18.62 1.27 5.65
N THR A 409 -19.06 2.21 4.80
CA THR A 409 -20.30 2.97 5.02
C THR A 409 -21.43 2.57 4.08
N GLN A 410 -21.15 1.73 3.08
CA GLN A 410 -22.19 1.10 2.27
C GLN A 410 -23.06 0.16 3.12
N ASN A 411 -24.27 -0.13 2.64
CA ASN A 411 -25.23 -0.98 3.37
C ASN A 411 -24.58 -2.33 3.75
N GLN A 412 -24.61 -2.67 5.04
CA GLN A 412 -23.99 -3.87 5.61
C GLN A 412 -24.42 -5.18 4.93
N GLU A 413 -25.56 -5.22 4.24
CA GLU A 413 -26.02 -6.40 3.50
C GLU A 413 -25.13 -6.76 2.29
N ASN A 414 -24.35 -5.81 1.78
CA ASN A 414 -23.42 -6.02 0.66
C ASN A 414 -21.96 -6.16 1.10
N THR A 415 -21.66 -6.01 2.40
CA THR A 415 -20.31 -6.15 2.94
C THR A 415 -20.03 -7.61 3.26
N THR A 416 -19.03 -8.19 2.61
CA THR A 416 -18.56 -9.55 2.82
C THR A 416 -17.28 -9.60 3.65
N ILE A 417 -16.43 -8.57 3.59
CA ILE A 417 -15.18 -8.58 4.35
C ILE A 417 -15.42 -8.32 5.83
N THR A 418 -14.81 -9.16 6.66
CA THR A 418 -14.79 -8.93 8.11
C THR A 418 -13.73 -7.90 8.46
N ILE A 419 -14.08 -6.89 9.26
CA ILE A 419 -13.14 -5.89 9.79
C ILE A 419 -13.05 -6.05 11.30
N SER A 420 -11.84 -6.22 11.82
CA SER A 420 -11.58 -6.31 13.26
C SER A 420 -10.64 -5.20 13.74
N ASP A 421 -11.00 -4.58 14.87
CA ASP A 421 -10.17 -3.61 15.61
C ASP A 421 -9.08 -4.25 16.47
N ALA A 422 -9.10 -5.59 16.60
CA ALA A 422 -8.15 -6.31 17.43
C ALA A 422 -7.93 -7.73 16.92
N ILE A 423 -6.74 -8.27 17.20
CA ILE A 423 -6.42 -9.69 17.02
C ILE A 423 -6.05 -10.32 18.36
N VAL A 424 -6.41 -11.59 18.53
CA VAL A 424 -6.18 -12.38 19.74
C VAL A 424 -5.42 -13.64 19.36
N TYR A 425 -4.21 -13.81 19.89
CA TYR A 425 -3.23 -14.79 19.41
C TYR A 425 -2.26 -15.26 20.52
N PRO A 426 -1.53 -16.37 20.34
CA PRO A 426 -1.75 -17.39 19.31
C PRO A 426 -3.11 -18.05 19.52
N ASN A 427 -3.77 -18.47 18.44
CA ASN A 427 -5.03 -19.20 18.49
C ASN A 427 -4.96 -20.39 17.51
N PRO A 428 -4.85 -21.65 17.99
CA PRO A 428 -4.84 -22.06 19.40
C PRO A 428 -3.63 -21.55 20.19
N GLY A 429 -3.80 -21.32 21.50
CA GLY A 429 -2.74 -20.86 22.39
C GLY A 429 -2.52 -21.76 23.61
N ASN A 430 -1.46 -21.50 24.36
CA ASN A 430 -1.06 -22.31 25.50
C ASN A 430 -0.76 -21.44 26.74
N GLU A 431 0.47 -20.99 26.93
CA GLU A 431 0.90 -20.37 28.19
C GLU A 431 0.38 -18.94 28.38
N PHE A 432 0.06 -18.28 27.27
CA PHE A 432 -0.47 -16.94 27.23
C PHE A 432 -1.44 -16.77 26.07
N VAL A 433 -2.22 -15.69 26.16
CA VAL A 433 -2.91 -15.05 25.06
C VAL A 433 -2.49 -13.58 25.01
N LYS A 434 -2.19 -13.10 23.81
CA LYS A 434 -1.87 -11.71 23.49
C LYS A 434 -3.07 -11.09 22.76
N ILE A 435 -3.34 -9.83 23.07
CA ILE A 435 -4.34 -9.01 22.41
C ILE A 435 -3.61 -7.81 21.81
N ARG A 436 -3.64 -7.68 20.48
CA ARG A 436 -3.12 -6.50 19.78
C ARG A 436 -4.27 -5.62 19.32
N THR A 437 -4.21 -4.33 19.66
CA THR A 437 -5.22 -3.35 19.28
C THR A 437 -4.72 -1.91 19.45
N ALA A 438 -5.28 -0.97 18.68
CA ALA A 438 -5.16 0.47 18.92
C ALA A 438 -6.30 1.04 19.81
N LEU A 439 -7.27 0.20 20.20
CA LEU A 439 -8.40 0.62 21.03
C LEU A 439 -7.94 1.13 22.39
N LYS A 440 -8.47 2.29 22.79
CA LYS A 440 -8.24 2.91 24.10
C LYS A 440 -9.45 2.71 25.01
N ASP A 441 -9.20 2.71 26.32
CA ASP A 441 -10.23 2.59 27.36
C ASP A 441 -11.12 1.32 27.22
N CYS A 442 -10.52 0.26 26.69
CA CYS A 442 -11.17 -1.02 26.45
C CYS A 442 -10.74 -2.08 27.48
N ILE A 443 -11.60 -3.06 27.69
CA ILE A 443 -11.35 -4.20 28.57
C ILE A 443 -11.59 -5.49 27.79
N PHE A 444 -10.61 -6.38 27.84
CA PHE A 444 -10.73 -7.76 27.37
C PHE A 444 -11.33 -8.65 28.45
N TYR A 445 -12.33 -9.43 28.08
CA TYR A 445 -12.96 -10.46 28.90
C TYR A 445 -12.79 -11.82 28.23
N LEU A 446 -12.54 -12.86 29.04
CA LEU A 446 -12.52 -14.25 28.60
C LEU A 446 -13.57 -15.05 29.38
N TYR A 447 -14.31 -15.89 28.68
CA TYR A 447 -15.41 -16.71 29.20
C TYR A 447 -15.18 -18.18 28.87
N ASP A 448 -15.63 -19.08 29.75
CA ASP A 448 -15.70 -20.51 29.47
C ASP A 448 -16.89 -20.86 28.55
N GLU A 449 -17.03 -22.14 28.18
CA GLU A 449 -18.12 -22.65 27.34
C GLU A 449 -19.51 -22.50 27.97
N SER A 450 -19.58 -22.28 29.29
CA SER A 450 -20.83 -22.01 30.02
C SER A 450 -21.15 -20.52 30.14
N GLY A 451 -20.30 -19.64 29.60
CA GLY A 451 -20.44 -18.18 29.67
C GLY A 451 -19.98 -17.56 30.98
N ASN A 452 -19.32 -18.30 31.87
CA ASN A 452 -18.76 -17.74 33.09
C ASN A 452 -17.52 -16.92 32.77
N GLN A 453 -17.40 -15.72 33.33
CA GLN A 453 -16.20 -14.90 33.19
C GLN A 453 -15.02 -15.54 33.93
N ILE A 454 -13.96 -15.85 33.19
CA ILE A 454 -12.73 -16.45 33.71
C ILE A 454 -11.67 -15.38 33.94
N LEU A 455 -11.50 -14.44 33.00
CA LEU A 455 -10.49 -13.40 33.07
C LEU A 455 -11.06 -12.04 32.63
N LYS A 456 -10.47 -10.98 33.16
CA LYS A 456 -10.73 -9.59 32.80
C LYS A 456 -9.41 -8.82 32.80
N LYS A 457 -9.09 -8.12 31.72
CA LYS A 457 -7.83 -7.38 31.58
C LYS A 457 -8.06 -6.03 30.86
N PRO A 458 -7.70 -4.89 31.47
CA PRO A 458 -7.64 -3.60 30.77
C PRO A 458 -6.64 -3.64 29.61
N LEU A 459 -6.97 -2.99 28.50
CA LEU A 459 -6.11 -2.84 27.33
C LEU A 459 -5.42 -1.47 27.41
N GLU A 460 -4.23 -1.44 28.01
CA GLU A 460 -3.47 -0.20 28.31
C GLU A 460 -2.32 0.05 27.34
N ALA A 461 -1.96 -0.96 26.53
CA ALA A 461 -0.88 -0.91 25.56
C ALA A 461 -1.31 -1.59 24.25
N SER A 462 -0.59 -1.30 23.17
CA SER A 462 -0.86 -1.88 21.84
C SER A 462 -0.82 -3.40 21.83
N ILE A 463 -0.07 -4.02 22.75
CA ILE A 463 -0.09 -5.46 22.99
C ILE A 463 -0.31 -5.69 24.48
N THR A 464 -1.35 -6.45 24.82
CA THR A 464 -1.65 -6.89 26.18
C THR A 464 -1.50 -8.39 26.29
N THR A 465 -0.60 -8.87 27.15
CA THR A 465 -0.40 -10.31 27.41
C THR A 465 -1.13 -10.74 28.68
N VAL A 466 -1.82 -11.89 28.59
CA VAL A 466 -2.54 -12.52 29.69
C VAL A 466 -2.01 -13.94 29.85
N ASN A 467 -1.58 -14.32 31.05
CA ASN A 467 -1.15 -15.69 31.34
C ASN A 467 -2.35 -16.62 31.41
N THR A 468 -2.26 -17.77 30.75
CA THR A 468 -3.33 -18.76 30.61
C THR A 468 -2.90 -20.16 31.06
N ASN A 469 -1.79 -20.29 31.81
CA ASN A 469 -1.31 -21.57 32.33
C ASN A 469 -2.31 -22.27 33.27
N MET A 470 -3.13 -21.47 33.96
CA MET A 470 -4.13 -21.98 34.91
C MET A 470 -5.40 -22.49 34.21
N LEU A 471 -5.54 -22.26 32.91
CA LEU A 471 -6.70 -22.69 32.13
C LEU A 471 -6.52 -24.14 31.68
N ILE A 472 -7.62 -24.90 31.73
CA ILE A 472 -7.68 -26.24 31.16
C ILE A 472 -7.81 -26.15 29.63
N SER A 473 -7.33 -27.17 28.92
CA SER A 473 -7.53 -27.29 27.48
C SER A 473 -9.02 -27.27 27.14
N GLY A 474 -9.40 -26.52 26.11
CA GLY A 474 -10.80 -26.32 25.75
C GLY A 474 -11.06 -25.04 24.97
N SER A 475 -12.34 -24.80 24.64
CA SER A 475 -12.76 -23.58 23.95
C SER A 475 -13.09 -22.48 24.94
N TYR A 476 -12.63 -21.27 24.65
CA TYR A 476 -12.98 -20.06 25.37
C TYR A 476 -13.54 -19.04 24.40
N PHE A 477 -14.35 -18.12 24.92
CA PHE A 477 -14.90 -17.01 24.15
C PHE A 477 -14.39 -15.71 24.74
N TYR A 478 -14.09 -14.72 23.91
CA TYR A 478 -13.66 -13.42 24.37
C TYR A 478 -14.56 -12.30 23.88
N SER A 479 -14.56 -11.19 24.61
CA SER A 479 -15.14 -9.93 24.16
C SER A 479 -14.24 -8.76 24.56
N ILE A 480 -14.20 -7.73 23.72
CA ILE A 480 -13.55 -6.45 24.02
C ILE A 480 -14.65 -5.41 24.12
N LEU A 481 -14.75 -4.76 25.27
CA LEU A 481 -15.76 -3.74 25.54
C LEU A 481 -15.09 -2.39 25.81
N ASN A 482 -15.63 -1.33 25.21
CA ASN A 482 -15.44 0.04 25.68
C ASN A 482 -16.63 0.38 26.58
N ASN A 483 -16.38 0.55 27.88
CA ASN A 483 -17.44 0.67 28.89
C ASN A 483 -18.43 -0.52 28.84
N THR A 484 -19.66 -0.29 28.36
CA THR A 484 -20.72 -1.29 28.18
C THR A 484 -20.91 -1.72 26.72
N THR A 485 -20.25 -1.05 25.78
CA THR A 485 -20.39 -1.30 24.35
C THR A 485 -19.40 -2.37 23.91
N LYS A 486 -19.91 -3.46 23.36
CA LYS A 486 -19.09 -4.51 22.75
C LYS A 486 -18.51 -3.99 21.44
N ILE A 487 -17.18 -4.00 21.33
CA ILE A 487 -16.44 -3.61 20.13
C ILE A 487 -16.21 -4.83 19.24
N THR A 488 -15.66 -5.91 19.81
CA THR A 488 -15.43 -7.17 19.08
C THR A 488 -15.55 -8.38 20.02
N SER A 489 -15.64 -9.57 19.44
CA SER A 489 -15.59 -10.87 20.13
C SER A 489 -15.13 -11.96 19.20
N GLY A 490 -14.61 -13.03 19.77
CA GLY A 490 -14.31 -14.26 19.03
C GLY A 490 -14.16 -15.45 19.97
N SER A 491 -13.61 -16.52 19.43
CA SER A 491 -13.21 -17.71 20.18
C SER A 491 -11.69 -17.81 20.26
N TRP A 492 -11.22 -18.48 21.31
CA TRP A 492 -9.82 -18.81 21.53
C TRP A 492 -9.71 -20.24 22.04
N ILE A 493 -8.84 -21.04 21.44
CA ILE A 493 -8.67 -22.45 21.80
C ILE A 493 -7.43 -22.57 22.67
N LYS A 494 -7.59 -23.16 23.87
CA LYS A 494 -6.49 -23.53 24.76
C LYS A 494 -6.08 -24.97 24.47
N ASN A 495 -4.81 -25.16 24.11
CA ASN A 495 -4.20 -26.47 23.97
C ASN A 495 -3.82 -27.09 25.32
#